data_AF-A0A9N8H3C9-F1
#
_entry.id   AF-A0A9N8H3C9-F1
#
_cell.length_a   1.000
_cell.length_b   1.000
_cell.length_c   1.000
_cell.angle_alpha   90.00
_cell.angle_beta   90.00
_cell.angle_gamma   90.00
#
_symmetry.space_group_name_H-M   'P 1'
#
loop_
_entity.id
_entity.type
_entity.pdbx_description
1 polymer ?
#
loop_
_entity_poly.entity_id
_entity_poly.type
_entity_poly.pdbx_seq_one_letter_code
_entity_poly.pdbx_strand_id
1 'polypeptide(L)'
;MSSSSIKSQEMRRVVSAPELRDLEKQRQPKRLSFGTIEVRSYEVVRGHPEIEMAHPLSLGWECVQKPKVLSVDDYETTRPPRVTSANQLRTNVEERSKILKKSQRRSGSKRRNSLSSLIVKCNLFPMRSLLTVGGTN
;
A
#
# COMPACT_ATOMS: atom_id res chain seq x y z
N MET A 1 10.78 53.53 -46.72
CA MET A 1 10.42 52.80 -45.48
C MET A 1 8.91 52.63 -45.51
N SER A 2 8.44 51.47 -45.95
CA SER A 2 7.01 51.22 -46.21
C SER A 2 6.54 50.15 -45.26
N SER A 3 5.72 50.54 -44.28
CA SER A 3 5.17 49.65 -43.25
C SER A 3 3.85 49.05 -43.73
N SER A 4 3.86 47.79 -44.12
CA SER A 4 2.66 47.04 -44.49
C SER A 4 1.95 46.50 -43.23
N SER A 5 0.74 47.00 -43.00
CA SER A 5 -0.16 46.59 -41.92
C SER A 5 -1.01 45.41 -42.38
N ILE A 6 -0.73 44.21 -41.87
CA ILE A 6 -1.53 43.00 -42.12
C ILE A 6 -2.52 42.87 -40.96
N LYS A 7 -3.79 43.24 -41.22
CA LYS A 7 -4.90 43.04 -40.30
C LYS A 7 -5.42 41.61 -40.48
N SER A 8 -4.95 40.68 -39.64
CA SER A 8 -5.51 39.34 -39.54
C SER A 8 -6.87 39.40 -38.87
N GLN A 9 -7.92 39.28 -39.68
CA GLN A 9 -9.31 39.27 -39.24
C GLN A 9 -9.74 37.80 -39.01
N GLU A 10 -9.55 37.35 -37.77
CA GLU A 10 -9.93 36.01 -37.30
C GLU A 10 -11.47 35.89 -37.21
N MET A 11 -12.10 35.27 -38.21
CA MET A 11 -13.52 34.91 -38.17
C MET A 11 -13.72 33.71 -37.23
N ARG A 12 -14.00 34.00 -35.95
CA ARG A 12 -14.47 32.99 -34.99
C ARG A 12 -15.89 32.57 -35.34
N ARG A 13 -16.02 31.43 -36.02
CA ARG A 13 -17.30 30.73 -36.16
C ARG A 13 -17.78 30.27 -34.79
N VAL A 14 -18.82 30.90 -34.28
CA VAL A 14 -19.59 30.44 -33.12
C VAL A 14 -20.39 29.22 -33.58
N VAL A 15 -19.82 28.03 -33.39
CA VAL A 15 -20.56 26.77 -33.51
C VAL A 15 -21.40 26.67 -32.24
N SER A 16 -22.66 27.08 -32.34
CA SER A 16 -23.66 26.86 -31.31
C SER A 16 -23.90 25.36 -31.17
N ALA A 17 -23.30 24.74 -30.16
CA ALA A 17 -23.46 23.32 -29.84
C ALA A 17 -24.89 23.04 -29.34
N PRO A 18 -25.75 22.36 -30.12
CA PRO A 18 -27.00 21.83 -29.62
C PRO A 18 -26.76 20.40 -29.09
N GLU A 19 -27.63 19.92 -28.22
CA GLU A 19 -27.82 18.47 -27.94
C GLU A 19 -26.74 17.70 -27.14
N LEU A 20 -26.32 18.22 -25.98
CA LEU A 20 -25.80 17.35 -24.91
C LEU A 20 -26.61 17.40 -23.60
N ARG A 21 -27.82 17.97 -23.62
CA ARG A 21 -28.62 18.18 -22.39
C ARG A 21 -29.70 17.13 -22.14
N ASP A 22 -29.98 16.23 -23.08
CA ASP A 22 -31.10 15.27 -22.95
C ASP A 22 -30.70 13.83 -22.60
N LEU A 23 -29.40 13.57 -22.38
CA LEU A 23 -28.91 12.27 -21.87
C LEU A 23 -28.74 12.22 -20.34
N GLU A 24 -29.07 13.30 -19.61
CA GLU A 24 -29.22 13.30 -18.15
C GLU A 24 -30.53 12.64 -17.67
N LYS A 25 -31.10 11.74 -18.49
CA LYS A 25 -32.22 10.86 -18.12
C LYS A 25 -31.83 9.97 -16.95
N GLN A 26 -32.08 10.48 -15.75
CA GLN A 26 -32.37 9.78 -14.49
C GLN A 26 -31.71 8.41 -14.35
N ARG A 27 -30.37 8.40 -14.23
CA ARG A 27 -29.70 7.21 -13.71
C ARG A 27 -30.05 7.10 -12.24
N GLN A 28 -31.03 6.24 -11.93
CA GLN A 28 -31.28 5.84 -10.55
C GLN A 28 -29.96 5.42 -9.92
N PRO A 29 -29.63 5.90 -8.72
CA PRO A 29 -28.37 5.57 -8.09
C PRO A 29 -28.29 4.06 -7.93
N LYS A 30 -27.25 3.44 -8.51
CA LYS A 30 -27.02 2.00 -8.35
C LYS A 30 -26.78 1.73 -6.88
N ARG A 31 -27.66 0.95 -6.25
CA ARG A 31 -27.50 0.49 -4.86
C ARG A 31 -26.87 -0.89 -4.88
N LEU A 32 -25.82 -1.06 -4.08
CA LEU A 32 -25.18 -2.35 -3.84
C LEU A 32 -25.53 -2.79 -2.41
N SER A 33 -26.02 -4.01 -2.27
CA SER A 33 -26.20 -4.66 -0.99
C SER A 33 -25.29 -5.88 -0.92
N PHE A 34 -24.73 -6.12 0.26
CA PHE A 34 -23.96 -7.33 0.55
C PHE A 34 -24.86 -8.27 1.35
N GLY A 35 -25.02 -9.51 0.88
CA GLY A 35 -25.89 -10.48 1.54
C GLY A 35 -25.16 -11.34 2.58
N THR A 36 -23.90 -11.69 2.29
CA THR A 36 -23.21 -12.75 3.04
C THR A 36 -21.72 -12.50 3.07
N ILE A 37 -21.08 -12.78 4.21
CA ILE A 37 -19.65 -12.62 4.45
C ILE A 37 -19.03 -14.00 4.62
N GLU A 38 -17.95 -14.27 3.90
CA GLU A 38 -17.15 -15.49 4.07
C GLU A 38 -15.84 -15.17 4.76
N VAL A 39 -15.64 -15.75 5.95
CA VAL A 39 -14.37 -15.65 6.69
C VAL A 39 -13.52 -16.86 6.36
N ARG A 40 -12.35 -16.62 5.76
CA ARG A 40 -11.38 -17.65 5.33
C ARG A 40 -10.11 -17.58 6.18
N SER A 41 -9.55 -18.74 6.49
CA SER A 41 -8.29 -18.87 7.23
C SER A 41 -7.23 -19.46 6.32
N TYR A 42 -6.12 -18.76 6.17
CA TYR A 42 -4.99 -19.18 5.33
C TYR A 42 -3.79 -19.52 6.22
N GLU A 43 -2.94 -20.40 5.72
CA GLU A 43 -1.67 -20.68 6.36
C GLU A 43 -0.78 -19.45 6.30
N VAL A 44 -0.08 -19.16 7.40
CA VAL A 44 0.96 -18.14 7.42
C VAL A 44 2.28 -18.80 7.05
N VAL A 45 2.73 -18.57 5.82
CA VAL A 45 3.99 -19.10 5.33
C VAL A 45 5.11 -18.21 5.88
N ARG A 46 6.00 -18.82 6.68
CA ARG A 46 7.19 -18.13 7.18
C ARG A 46 8.20 -18.02 6.04
N GLY A 47 8.75 -16.83 5.86
CA GLY A 47 9.89 -16.60 4.97
C GLY A 47 11.11 -17.44 5.35
N HIS A 48 12.08 -17.52 4.43
CA HIS A 48 13.31 -18.30 4.61
C HIS A 48 14.06 -17.86 5.88
N PRO A 49 14.51 -18.79 6.73
CA PRO A 49 15.11 -18.47 8.03
C PRO A 49 16.41 -17.66 7.93
N GLU A 50 17.08 -17.70 6.78
CA GLU A 50 18.35 -16.97 6.54
C GLU A 50 18.13 -15.48 6.21
N ILE A 51 16.89 -15.04 5.95
CA ILE A 51 16.60 -13.63 5.69
C ILE A 51 16.43 -12.90 7.03
N GLU A 52 17.51 -12.29 7.53
CA GLU A 52 17.52 -11.59 8.83
C GLU A 52 16.59 -10.36 8.91
N MET A 53 16.17 -9.81 7.78
CA MET A 53 15.18 -8.74 7.74
C MET A 53 13.76 -9.30 7.87
N ALA A 54 12.95 -8.65 8.72
CA ALA A 54 11.56 -8.97 9.06
C ALA A 54 10.91 -9.91 8.02
N HIS A 55 10.82 -11.20 8.35
CA HIS A 55 10.32 -12.19 7.42
C HIS A 55 8.98 -11.71 6.86
N PRO A 56 8.85 -11.51 5.54
CA PRO A 56 7.56 -11.22 4.97
C PRO A 56 6.66 -12.40 5.32
N LEU A 57 5.64 -12.15 6.15
CA LEU A 57 4.60 -13.11 6.40
C LEU A 57 3.75 -13.14 5.14
N SER A 58 3.98 -14.13 4.29
CA SER A 58 3.07 -14.39 3.18
C SER A 58 1.90 -15.23 3.68
N LEU A 59 0.73 -14.99 3.08
CA LEU A 59 -0.39 -15.90 3.22
C LEU A 59 -0.25 -16.97 2.14
N GLY A 60 -0.39 -18.24 2.53
CA GLY A 60 -0.51 -19.34 1.58
C GLY A 60 -1.79 -19.20 0.75
N TRP A 61 -1.80 -19.83 -0.41
CA TRP A 61 -2.99 -19.88 -1.28
C TRP A 61 -4.04 -20.89 -0.78
N GLU A 62 -3.63 -21.84 0.06
CA GLU A 62 -4.49 -22.89 0.56
C GLU A 62 -5.30 -22.41 1.77
N CYS A 63 -6.63 -22.56 1.67
CA CYS A 63 -7.55 -22.27 2.76
C CYS A 63 -7.52 -23.47 3.73
N VAL A 64 -6.97 -23.26 4.92
CA VAL A 64 -6.72 -24.33 5.91
C VAL A 64 -8.02 -24.94 6.43
N GLN A 65 -9.10 -24.16 6.43
CA GLN A 65 -10.41 -24.57 6.97
C GLN A 65 -11.54 -24.20 6.03
N LYS A 66 -12.68 -24.89 6.16
CA LYS A 66 -13.89 -24.53 5.42
C LYS A 66 -14.29 -23.08 5.76
N PRO A 67 -14.58 -22.23 4.76
CA PRO A 67 -14.98 -20.85 5.00
C PRO A 67 -16.19 -20.78 5.92
N LYS A 68 -16.13 -19.90 6.92
CA LYS A 68 -17.27 -19.63 7.78
C LYS A 68 -18.14 -18.58 7.09
N VAL A 69 -19.36 -18.97 6.73
CA VAL A 69 -20.35 -18.11 6.09
C VAL A 69 -21.20 -17.45 7.18
N LEU A 70 -21.28 -16.13 7.19
CA LEU A 70 -22.00 -15.32 8.18
C LEU A 70 -22.91 -14.30 7.49
N SER A 71 -24.03 -13.97 8.11
CA SER A 71 -24.81 -12.80 7.69
C SER A 71 -24.05 -11.52 8.04
N VAL A 72 -24.37 -10.42 7.35
CA VAL A 72 -23.76 -9.11 7.64
C VAL A 72 -24.10 -8.67 9.07
N ASP A 73 -25.33 -8.90 9.52
CA ASP A 73 -25.79 -8.51 10.85
C ASP A 73 -25.03 -9.27 11.95
N ASP A 74 -24.85 -10.59 11.79
CA ASP A 74 -24.07 -11.40 12.74
C ASP A 74 -22.61 -10.97 12.81
N TYR A 75 -22.04 -10.55 11.68
CA TYR A 75 -20.68 -10.03 11.66
C TYR A 75 -20.58 -8.69 12.41
N GLU A 76 -21.50 -7.75 12.18
CA GLU A 76 -21.45 -6.45 12.83
C GLU A 76 -21.69 -6.53 14.36
N THR A 77 -22.47 -7.50 14.84
CA THR A 77 -22.65 -7.72 16.30
C THR A 77 -21.39 -8.21 17.00
N THR A 78 -20.54 -8.98 16.30
CA THR A 78 -19.31 -9.57 16.85
C THR A 78 -18.06 -8.78 16.49
N ARG A 79 -18.21 -7.75 15.66
CA ARG A 79 -17.10 -6.95 15.17
C ARG A 79 -16.43 -6.20 16.34
N PRO A 80 -15.09 -6.24 16.44
CA PRO A 80 -14.39 -5.43 17.43
C PRO A 80 -14.66 -3.94 17.21
N PRO A 81 -14.69 -3.12 18.26
CA PRO A 81 -14.96 -1.69 18.15
C PRO A 81 -14.07 -1.04 17.10
N ARG A 82 -14.66 -0.24 16.20
CA ARG A 82 -13.88 0.49 15.21
C ARG A 82 -12.94 1.44 15.91
N VAL A 83 -11.67 1.42 15.52
CA VAL A 83 -10.70 2.40 16.01
C VAL A 83 -11.11 3.77 15.50
N THR A 84 -11.58 4.63 16.40
CA THR A 84 -12.12 5.96 16.05
C THR A 84 -11.07 7.06 16.12
N SER A 85 -10.00 6.86 16.91
CA SER A 85 -8.97 7.87 17.11
C SER A 85 -7.59 7.36 16.69
N ALA A 86 -6.79 8.24 16.09
CA ALA A 86 -5.41 7.93 15.73
C ALA A 86 -4.55 7.54 16.94
N ASN A 87 -4.90 8.03 18.13
CA ASN A 87 -4.18 7.71 19.37
C ASN A 87 -4.35 6.24 19.77
N GLN A 88 -5.46 5.59 19.43
CA GLN A 88 -5.63 4.14 19.66
C GLN A 88 -4.74 3.28 18.74
N LEU A 89 -4.27 3.83 17.61
CA LEU A 89 -3.29 3.17 16.74
C LEU A 89 -1.84 3.43 17.20
N ARG A 90 -1.64 4.35 18.14
CA ARG A 90 -0.32 4.71 18.67
C ARG A 90 -0.12 4.06 20.02
N THR A 91 0.94 3.27 20.15
CA THR A 91 1.41 2.81 21.46
C THR A 91 2.25 3.89 22.12
N ASN A 92 2.08 4.11 23.43
CA ASN A 92 3.02 4.95 24.19
C ASN A 92 4.40 4.26 24.26
N VAL A 93 5.47 5.02 24.52
CA VAL A 93 6.85 4.52 24.64
C VAL A 93 6.95 3.40 25.67
N GLU A 94 6.27 3.54 26.81
CA GLU A 94 6.26 2.52 27.86
C GLU A 94 5.59 1.22 27.42
N GLU A 95 4.43 1.31 26.76
CA GLU A 95 3.71 0.16 26.23
C GLU A 95 4.51 -0.53 25.15
N ARG A 96 5.09 0.24 24.23
CA ARG A 96 6.00 -0.26 23.20
C ARG A 96 7.18 -1.01 23.83
N SER A 97 7.79 -0.46 24.87
CA SER A 97 8.87 -1.12 25.61
C SER A 97 8.42 -2.44 26.25
N LYS A 98 7.22 -2.48 26.84
CA LYS A 98 6.63 -3.72 27.38
C LYS A 98 6.38 -4.77 26.29
N ILE A 99 5.82 -4.36 25.14
CA ILE A 99 5.56 -5.25 23.99
C ILE A 99 6.89 -5.84 23.48
N LEU A 100 7.91 -5.01 23.30
CA LEU A 100 9.24 -5.43 22.83
C LEU A 100 9.93 -6.37 23.84
N LYS A 101 9.83 -6.11 25.14
CA LYS A 101 10.36 -7.01 26.18
C LYS A 101 9.64 -8.36 26.19
N LYS A 102 8.32 -8.37 25.98
CA LYS A 102 7.50 -9.60 25.95
C LYS A 102 7.82 -10.46 24.72
N SER A 103 8.03 -9.85 23.56
CA SER A 103 8.41 -10.60 22.35
C SER A 103 9.80 -11.23 22.47
N GLN A 104 10.76 -10.53 23.10
CA GLN A 104 12.11 -11.04 23.33
C GLN A 104 12.16 -12.27 24.26
N ARG A 105 11.22 -12.39 25.21
CA ARG A 105 11.11 -13.59 26.07
C ARG A 105 10.57 -14.80 25.31
N ARG A 106 9.66 -14.58 24.35
CA ARG A 106 9.03 -15.66 23.58
C ARG A 106 9.93 -16.24 22.51
N SER A 107 10.89 -15.48 22.01
CA SER A 107 11.76 -15.98 20.94
C SER A 107 12.75 -17.05 21.41
N GLY A 108 12.95 -17.27 22.72
CA GLY A 108 13.78 -18.38 23.25
C GLY A 108 15.26 -18.35 22.83
N SER A 109 15.62 -17.49 21.87
CA SER A 109 16.97 -17.25 21.43
C SER A 109 17.68 -16.59 22.59
N LYS A 110 18.46 -17.41 23.32
CA LYS A 110 19.77 -16.99 23.82
C LYS A 110 20.39 -16.20 22.68
N ARG A 111 20.21 -14.87 22.69
CA ARG A 111 20.95 -13.97 21.82
C ARG A 111 22.39 -14.29 22.14
N ARG A 112 23.07 -15.02 21.25
CA ARG A 112 24.52 -15.08 21.26
C ARG A 112 24.95 -13.63 21.35
N ASN A 113 25.68 -13.33 22.41
CA ASN A 113 25.97 -11.98 22.82
C ASN A 113 26.48 -11.15 21.64
N SER A 114 26.04 -9.89 21.60
CA SER A 114 26.90 -8.76 21.29
C SER A 114 27.72 -8.87 19.99
N LEU A 115 27.20 -8.30 18.91
CA LEU A 115 28.04 -7.53 17.98
C LEU A 115 27.59 -6.08 17.94
N SER A 116 27.42 -5.47 19.12
CA SER A 116 27.35 -4.00 19.26
C SER A 116 28.73 -3.33 19.04
N SER A 117 29.61 -3.92 18.23
CA SER A 117 30.92 -3.34 17.90
C SER A 117 31.33 -3.44 16.43
N LEU A 118 30.57 -4.12 15.57
CA LEU A 118 30.78 -4.02 14.12
C LEU A 118 29.97 -2.84 13.60
N ILE A 119 30.48 -1.64 13.94
CA ILE A 119 30.45 -0.48 13.05
C ILE A 119 31.04 -0.98 11.73
N VAL A 120 30.16 -1.47 10.86
CA VAL A 120 30.50 -1.70 9.46
C VAL A 120 30.85 -0.32 8.93
N LYS A 121 32.16 -0.07 8.82
CA LYS A 121 32.70 0.92 7.90
C LYS A 121 32.08 0.59 6.54
N CYS A 122 30.98 1.25 6.21
CA CYS A 122 30.52 1.38 4.84
C CYS A 122 31.63 2.14 4.11
N ASN A 123 32.63 1.40 3.64
CA ASN A 123 33.59 1.91 2.68
C ASN A 123 32.76 2.33 1.48
N LEU A 124 32.66 3.64 1.34
CA LEU A 124 32.30 4.38 0.16
C LEU A 124 32.94 3.69 -1.04
N PHE A 125 32.19 2.86 -1.76
CA PHE A 125 32.64 2.30 -3.03
C PHE A 125 32.75 3.49 -4.01
N PRO A 126 33.95 3.81 -4.52
CA PRO A 126 34.06 4.85 -5.53
C PRO A 126 33.35 4.35 -6.80
N MET A 127 32.34 5.10 -7.22
CA MET A 127 31.69 4.96 -8.53
C MET A 127 32.77 5.09 -9.62
N ARG A 128 33.22 3.95 -10.15
CA ARG A 128 34.00 3.93 -11.38
C ARG A 128 33.05 4.25 -12.53
N SER A 129 33.17 5.45 -13.08
CA SER A 129 32.55 5.85 -14.33
C SER A 129 33.11 4.99 -15.48
N LEU A 130 32.24 4.19 -16.09
CA LEU A 130 32.53 3.56 -17.38
C LEU A 130 32.26 4.58 -18.49
N LEU A 131 33.30 5.32 -18.87
CA LEU A 131 33.35 5.99 -20.16
C LEU A 131 33.40 4.91 -21.24
N THR A 132 32.30 4.77 -21.99
CA THR A 132 32.29 3.95 -23.20
C THR A 132 32.60 4.87 -24.37
N VAL A 133 33.79 4.69 -24.96
CA VAL A 133 34.25 5.41 -26.15
C VAL A 133 33.97 4.55 -27.37
N GLY A 134 33.25 5.12 -28.34
CA GLY A 134 33.52 4.94 -29.77
C GLY A 134 32.81 3.79 -30.50
N GLY A 135 32.28 4.12 -31.68
CA GLY A 135 31.94 3.14 -32.71
C GLY A 135 30.96 3.65 -33.75
N THR A 136 31.36 4.60 -34.59
CA THR A 136 30.68 4.95 -35.85
C THR A 136 30.96 3.89 -36.90
N ASN A 137 29.94 3.48 -37.66
CA ASN A 137 30.03 3.07 -39.06
C ASN A 137 28.78 3.57 -39.78
#